data_AF-A0A432XCX1-F1
#
_entry.id   AF-A0A432XCX1-F1
#
_cell.length_a   1.000
_cell.length_b   1.000
_cell.length_c   1.000
_cell.angle_alpha   90.00
_cell.angle_beta   90.00
_cell.angle_gamma   90.00
#
_symmetry.space_group_name_H-M   'P 1'
#
loop_
_entity.id
_entity.type
_entity.pdbx_description
1 polymer ?
#
loop_
_entity_poly.entity_id
_entity_poly.type
_entity_poly.pdbx_seq_one_letter_code
_entity_poly.pdbx_strand_id
1 'polypeptide(L)'
;MAHIISIVILLAVFGTIGYFIYSLTIDYVWPFLTSFWVGFQWFSWFVVISVLFLLLYRVILLLAFYANKLRGGEVGQAQRIAQLWYRQETTTSCAIACQRIILQLYGLVRSEEDLSKRQAAVGAYKEGKGATSVTQLLHGYKLKLSGYTVDELKSLERTLWSELVRSKVIITSVNSYLLNNQDSNFEAKNPIPDHAILITGLVFERTKPYVLYCDPGVEGGALKKVSLSFFKNALGSKIFSVSKQRKIPIELPTFFSSWLLKREHKSANSSSQSSAKAIGTCNQCAQNFKIPATGNIIARCPKCGVKSQFVDGQSVQN
;
A
#
# COMPACT_ATOMS: atom_id res chain seq x y z
N MET A 1 -74.52 49.00 -3.98
CA MET A 1 -74.40 47.67 -4.63
C MET A 1 -72.98 47.41 -5.15
N ALA A 2 -72.37 48.33 -5.92
CA ALA A 2 -71.02 48.15 -6.47
C ALA A 2 -69.91 47.84 -5.42
N HIS A 3 -69.90 48.54 -4.27
CA HIS A 3 -68.89 48.28 -3.22
C HIS A 3 -68.99 46.90 -2.57
N ILE A 4 -70.20 46.34 -2.46
CA ILE A 4 -70.42 44.99 -1.90
C ILE A 4 -69.86 43.95 -2.87
N ILE A 5 -70.08 44.13 -4.17
CA ILE A 5 -69.56 43.24 -5.21
C ILE A 5 -68.01 43.27 -5.22
N SER A 6 -67.39 44.45 -5.10
CA SER A 6 -65.92 44.55 -5.02
C SER A 6 -65.34 43.85 -3.79
N ILE A 7 -65.98 43.94 -2.62
CA ILE A 7 -65.53 43.25 -1.40
C ILE A 7 -65.65 41.72 -1.57
N VAL A 8 -66.74 41.24 -2.16
CA VAL A 8 -66.94 39.80 -2.41
C VAL A 8 -65.91 39.27 -3.40
N ILE A 9 -65.60 40.01 -4.46
CA ILE A 9 -64.55 39.64 -5.43
C ILE A 9 -63.17 39.62 -4.75
N LEU A 10 -62.86 40.62 -3.93
CA LEU A 10 -61.59 40.70 -3.21
C LEU A 10 -61.40 39.49 -2.27
N LEU A 11 -62.45 39.13 -1.52
CA LEU A 11 -62.44 37.95 -0.63
C LEU A 11 -62.29 36.64 -1.41
N ALA A 12 -62.92 36.51 -2.58
CA ALA A 12 -62.78 35.34 -3.44
C ALA A 12 -61.34 35.23 -4.02
N VAL A 13 -60.72 36.35 -4.40
CA VAL A 13 -59.34 36.38 -4.88
C VAL A 13 -58.36 36.04 -3.75
N PHE A 14 -58.52 36.60 -2.55
CA PHE A 14 -57.68 36.24 -1.42
C PHE A 14 -57.87 34.78 -0.98
N GLY A 15 -59.09 34.25 -1.03
CA GLY A 15 -59.37 32.85 -0.74
C GLY A 15 -58.72 31.89 -1.74
N THR A 16 -58.76 32.21 -3.04
CA THR A 16 -58.13 31.39 -4.09
C THR A 16 -56.61 31.46 -4.06
N ILE A 17 -56.02 32.63 -3.81
CA ILE A 17 -54.57 32.77 -3.61
C ILE A 17 -54.12 32.01 -2.37
N GLY A 18 -54.85 32.12 -1.25
CA GLY A 18 -54.56 31.39 -0.02
C GLY A 18 -54.64 29.87 -0.20
N TYR A 19 -55.67 29.39 -0.89
CA TYR A 19 -55.82 27.96 -1.23
C TYR A 19 -54.71 27.47 -2.16
N PHE A 20 -54.33 28.26 -3.17
CA PHE A 20 -53.24 27.92 -4.09
C PHE A 20 -51.88 27.84 -3.39
N ILE A 21 -51.56 28.78 -2.50
CA ILE A 21 -50.32 28.74 -1.69
C ILE A 21 -50.34 27.53 -0.74
N TYR A 22 -51.49 27.25 -0.12
CA TYR A 22 -51.65 26.10 0.77
C TYR A 22 -51.47 24.76 0.03
N SER A 23 -52.12 24.59 -1.14
CA SER A 23 -51.95 23.41 -2.00
C SER A 23 -50.51 23.28 -2.48
N LEU A 24 -49.87 24.36 -2.98
CA LEU A 24 -48.46 24.31 -3.37
C LEU A 24 -47.52 23.86 -2.24
N THR A 25 -47.79 24.31 -1.01
CA THR A 25 -46.97 23.94 0.15
C THR A 25 -47.16 22.47 0.52
N ILE A 26 -48.40 21.97 0.53
CA ILE A 26 -48.68 20.56 0.86
C ILE A 26 -48.21 19.63 -0.25
N ASP A 27 -48.46 19.96 -1.51
CA ASP A 27 -48.23 19.04 -2.62
C ASP A 27 -46.76 18.96 -3.02
N TYR A 28 -45.96 20.01 -2.78
CA TYR A 28 -44.55 20.05 -3.20
C TYR A 28 -43.55 20.15 -2.05
N VAL A 29 -43.82 20.99 -1.03
CA VAL A 29 -42.85 21.20 0.05
C VAL A 29 -42.87 20.02 1.03
N TRP A 30 -44.05 19.49 1.36
CA TRP A 30 -44.15 18.38 2.32
C TRP A 30 -43.52 17.06 1.82
N PRO A 31 -43.72 16.61 0.57
CA PRO A 31 -43.03 15.42 0.03
C PRO A 31 -41.52 15.63 -0.08
N PHE A 32 -41.07 16.84 -0.39
CA PHE A 32 -39.64 17.17 -0.42
C PHE A 32 -39.02 17.08 0.97
N LEU A 33 -39.62 17.71 1.98
CA LEU A 33 -39.12 17.69 3.36
C LEU A 33 -39.13 16.28 3.95
N THR A 34 -40.19 15.50 3.70
CA THR A 34 -40.26 14.10 4.16
C THR A 34 -39.21 13.23 3.46
N SER A 35 -39.03 13.36 2.15
CA SER A 35 -38.00 12.64 1.39
C SER A 35 -36.59 13.01 1.87
N PHE A 36 -36.34 14.31 2.11
CA PHE A 36 -35.09 14.80 2.67
C PHE A 36 -34.84 14.25 4.07
N TRP A 37 -35.86 14.26 4.94
CA TRP A 37 -35.77 13.72 6.30
C TRP A 37 -35.48 12.23 6.32
N VAL A 38 -36.18 11.43 5.50
CA VAL A 38 -35.91 10.00 5.34
C VAL A 38 -34.48 9.78 4.83
N GLY A 39 -34.05 10.54 3.81
CA GLY A 39 -32.69 10.48 3.30
C GLY A 39 -31.64 10.79 4.36
N PHE A 40 -31.87 11.82 5.18
CA PHE A 40 -31.00 12.19 6.29
C PHE A 40 -30.95 11.10 7.37
N GLN A 41 -32.09 10.48 7.71
CA GLN A 41 -32.13 9.35 8.63
C GLN A 41 -31.33 8.15 8.11
N TRP A 42 -31.48 7.78 6.83
CA TRP A 42 -30.69 6.70 6.21
C TRP A 42 -29.19 7.01 6.22
N PHE A 43 -28.80 8.24 5.89
CA PHE A 43 -27.40 8.66 5.95
C PHE A 43 -26.85 8.59 7.38
N SER A 44 -27.62 9.05 8.37
CA SER A 44 -27.25 8.97 9.79
C SER A 44 -27.04 7.52 10.23
N TRP A 45 -27.98 6.61 9.91
CA TRP A 45 -27.84 5.18 10.18
C TRP A 45 -26.63 4.57 9.49
N PHE A 46 -26.36 4.93 8.23
CA PHE A 46 -25.18 4.47 7.50
C PHE A 46 -23.87 4.89 8.18
N VAL A 47 -23.78 6.15 8.65
CA VAL A 47 -22.62 6.65 9.40
C VAL A 47 -22.47 5.89 10.72
N VAL A 48 -23.55 5.71 11.48
CA VAL A 48 -23.53 4.95 12.75
C VAL A 48 -23.07 3.51 12.55
N ILE A 49 -23.65 2.81 11.58
CA ILE A 49 -23.28 1.43 11.25
C ILE A 49 -21.81 1.34 10.80
N SER A 50 -21.35 2.30 9.99
CA SER A 50 -19.95 2.36 9.56
C SER A 50 -18.99 2.53 10.74
N VAL A 51 -19.32 3.41 11.70
CA VAL A 51 -18.53 3.59 12.92
C VAL A 51 -18.53 2.33 13.76
N LEU A 52 -19.70 1.69 13.98
CA LEU A 52 -19.81 0.44 14.73
C LEU A 52 -18.99 -0.68 14.08
N PHE A 53 -19.00 -0.79 12.76
CA PHE A 53 -18.20 -1.77 12.02
C PHE A 53 -16.70 -1.53 12.21
N LEU A 54 -16.24 -0.27 12.16
CA LEU A 54 -14.85 0.08 12.42
C LEU A 54 -14.43 -0.24 13.86
N LEU A 55 -15.31 -0.01 14.83
CA LEU A 55 -15.05 -0.36 16.24
C LEU A 55 -14.99 -1.88 16.43
N LEU A 56 -15.95 -2.62 15.88
CA LEU A 56 -15.98 -4.08 15.92
C LEU A 56 -14.72 -4.68 15.29
N TYR A 57 -14.29 -4.16 14.14
CA TYR A 57 -13.05 -4.57 13.50
C TYR A 57 -11.82 -4.36 14.39
N ARG A 58 -11.73 -3.23 15.11
CA ARG A 58 -10.65 -2.99 16.08
C ARG A 58 -10.68 -3.99 17.24
N VAL A 59 -11.86 -4.33 17.76
CA VAL A 59 -12.02 -5.34 18.82
C VAL A 59 -11.56 -6.71 18.34
N ILE A 60 -11.97 -7.12 17.12
CA ILE A 60 -11.55 -8.40 16.52
C ILE A 60 -10.02 -8.47 16.38
N LEU A 61 -9.38 -7.40 15.89
CA LEU A 61 -7.91 -7.35 15.78
C LEU A 61 -7.22 -7.46 17.14
N LEU A 62 -7.77 -6.82 18.17
CA LEU A 62 -7.23 -6.88 19.53
C LEU A 62 -7.38 -8.30 20.10
N LEU A 63 -8.54 -8.93 19.94
CA LEU A 63 -8.76 -10.33 20.34
C LEU A 63 -7.81 -11.28 19.61
N ALA A 64 -7.62 -11.10 18.30
CA ALA A 64 -6.67 -11.89 17.51
C ALA A 64 -5.23 -11.72 18.01
N PHE A 65 -4.82 -10.50 18.38
CA PHE A 65 -3.53 -10.23 18.99
C PHE A 65 -3.34 -11.00 20.29
N TYR A 66 -4.29 -10.90 21.23
CA TYR A 66 -4.20 -11.59 22.51
C TYR A 66 -4.26 -13.11 22.36
N ALA A 67 -5.11 -13.63 21.46
CA ALA A 67 -5.16 -15.05 21.16
C ALA A 67 -3.82 -15.56 20.59
N ASN A 68 -3.20 -14.81 19.67
CA ASN A 68 -1.88 -15.15 19.13
C ASN A 68 -0.80 -15.15 20.21
N LYS A 69 -0.82 -14.14 21.10
CA LYS A 69 0.10 -14.03 22.23
C LYS A 69 0.00 -15.21 23.21
N LEU A 70 -1.23 -15.64 23.52
CA LEU A 70 -1.49 -16.76 24.43
C LEU A 70 -1.12 -18.11 23.82
N ARG A 71 -1.33 -18.28 22.50
CA ARG A 71 -0.99 -19.52 21.78
C ARG A 71 0.50 -19.66 21.46
N GLY A 72 1.29 -18.60 21.66
CA GLY A 72 2.70 -18.57 21.26
C GLY A 72 2.89 -18.53 19.74
N GLY A 73 1.99 -17.85 19.03
CA GLY A 73 2.03 -17.82 17.56
C GLY A 73 3.09 -16.89 16.99
N GLU A 74 3.49 -17.15 15.75
CA GLU A 74 4.37 -16.30 14.94
C GLU A 74 3.53 -15.50 13.93
N VAL A 75 3.87 -14.22 13.74
CA VAL A 75 3.31 -13.39 12.66
C VAL A 75 4.43 -12.80 11.81
N GLY A 76 4.16 -12.60 10.51
CA GLY A 76 5.10 -12.00 9.56
C GLY A 76 5.41 -12.91 8.38
N GLN A 77 6.50 -12.62 7.68
CA GLN A 77 6.98 -13.36 6.50
C GLN A 77 8.44 -13.80 6.69
N ALA A 78 8.79 -14.19 7.92
CA ALA A 78 10.17 -14.40 8.35
C ALA A 78 10.92 -15.40 7.46
N GLN A 79 10.33 -16.58 7.25
CA GLN A 79 10.91 -17.62 6.38
C GLN A 79 11.07 -17.18 4.92
N ARG A 80 10.05 -16.50 4.37
CA ARG A 80 10.09 -16.03 2.98
C ARG A 80 11.19 -14.98 2.78
N ILE A 81 11.36 -14.07 3.74
CA ILE A 81 12.40 -13.03 3.65
C ILE A 81 13.78 -13.65 3.89
N ALA A 82 13.90 -14.64 4.78
CA ALA A 82 15.14 -15.37 5.01
C ALA A 82 15.65 -16.07 3.75
N GLN A 83 14.77 -16.61 2.90
CA GLN A 83 15.14 -17.19 1.60
C GLN A 83 15.65 -16.15 0.57
N LEU A 84 15.32 -14.88 0.76
CA LEU A 84 15.78 -13.76 -0.08
C LEU A 84 16.99 -13.06 0.52
N TRP A 85 17.40 -13.46 1.73
CA TRP A 85 18.51 -12.85 2.43
C TRP A 85 19.83 -13.10 1.68
N TYR A 86 20.69 -12.10 1.72
CA TYR A 86 22.07 -12.19 1.29
C TYR A 86 22.89 -11.20 2.11
N ARG A 87 24.20 -11.45 2.19
CA ARG A 87 25.16 -10.57 2.87
C ARG A 87 25.42 -9.34 2.00
N GLN A 88 25.43 -8.15 2.62
CA GLN A 88 25.79 -6.91 1.94
C GLN A 88 27.19 -7.00 1.30
N GLU A 89 27.36 -6.36 0.15
CA GLU A 89 28.60 -6.43 -0.65
C GLU A 89 29.71 -5.53 -0.07
N THR A 90 29.36 -4.41 0.58
CA THR A 90 30.33 -3.50 1.23
C THR A 90 29.98 -3.31 2.70
N THR A 91 30.93 -2.84 3.53
CA THR A 91 30.68 -2.60 4.97
C THR A 91 29.65 -1.49 5.23
N THR A 92 29.37 -0.64 4.24
CA THR A 92 28.50 0.53 4.39
C THR A 92 27.16 0.45 3.68
N SER A 93 26.87 -0.66 2.99
CA SER A 93 25.67 -0.79 2.15
C SER A 93 24.48 -1.47 2.84
N CYS A 94 24.48 -1.66 4.17
CA CYS A 94 23.42 -2.33 4.92
C CYS A 94 21.98 -1.87 4.59
N ALA A 95 21.78 -0.55 4.49
CA ALA A 95 20.50 0.05 4.15
C ALA A 95 20.09 -0.25 2.70
N ILE A 96 21.04 -0.26 1.76
CA ILE A 96 20.80 -0.61 0.36
C ILE A 96 20.48 -2.09 0.26
N ALA A 97 21.21 -2.92 1.01
CA ALA A 97 21.01 -4.35 1.02
C ALA A 97 19.61 -4.73 1.51
N CYS A 98 19.16 -4.13 2.63
CA CYS A 98 17.80 -4.26 3.13
C CYS A 98 16.74 -3.82 2.09
N GLN A 99 16.96 -2.69 1.42
CA GLN A 99 16.04 -2.19 0.40
C GLN A 99 15.97 -3.12 -0.81
N ARG A 100 17.08 -3.72 -1.24
CA ARG A 100 17.11 -4.74 -2.31
C ARG A 100 16.32 -5.99 -1.93
N ILE A 101 16.43 -6.49 -0.69
CA ILE A 101 15.61 -7.63 -0.21
C ILE A 101 14.12 -7.28 -0.31
N ILE A 102 13.72 -6.08 0.12
CA ILE A 102 12.33 -5.61 0.01
C ILE A 102 11.88 -5.53 -1.45
N LEU A 103 12.70 -4.98 -2.34
CA LEU A 103 12.38 -4.89 -3.77
C LEU A 103 12.20 -6.28 -4.38
N GLN A 104 13.10 -7.22 -4.06
CA GLN A 104 13.03 -8.60 -4.51
C GLN A 104 11.77 -9.31 -4.00
N LEU A 105 11.37 -9.07 -2.75
CA LEU A 105 10.10 -9.58 -2.19
C LEU A 105 8.89 -9.13 -3.00
N TYR A 106 8.94 -7.93 -3.58
CA TYR A 106 7.90 -7.37 -4.44
C TYR A 106 8.10 -7.64 -5.94
N GLY A 107 9.04 -8.51 -6.30
CA GLY A 107 9.31 -8.94 -7.67
C GLY A 107 10.19 -8.00 -8.49
N LEU A 108 10.86 -7.05 -7.84
CA LEU A 108 11.79 -6.11 -8.46
C LEU A 108 13.22 -6.56 -8.17
N VAL A 109 13.84 -7.26 -9.11
CA VAL A 109 15.21 -7.78 -8.95
C VAL A 109 16.20 -6.71 -9.45
N ARG A 110 17.09 -6.28 -8.54
CA ARG A 110 18.19 -5.32 -8.78
C ARG A 110 19.43 -5.80 -8.03
N SER A 111 20.62 -5.50 -8.57
CA SER A 111 21.88 -5.72 -7.84
C SER A 111 22.10 -4.61 -6.81
N GLU A 112 22.89 -4.90 -5.78
CA GLU A 112 23.27 -3.88 -4.79
C GLU A 112 24.16 -2.80 -5.43
N GLU A 113 25.02 -3.19 -6.38
CA GLU A 113 25.84 -2.27 -7.17
C GLU A 113 24.99 -1.23 -7.96
N ASP A 114 23.95 -1.66 -8.70
CA ASP A 114 23.07 -0.73 -9.44
C ASP A 114 22.35 0.22 -8.48
N LEU A 115 21.86 -0.31 -7.36
CA LEU A 115 21.17 0.50 -6.35
C LEU A 115 22.11 1.49 -5.65
N SER A 116 23.36 1.10 -5.40
CA SER A 116 24.40 1.96 -4.82
C SER A 116 24.78 3.09 -5.77
N LYS A 117 24.98 2.79 -7.07
CA LYS A 117 25.23 3.80 -8.10
C LYS A 117 24.09 4.81 -8.20
N ARG A 118 22.84 4.35 -8.17
CA ARG A 118 21.64 5.21 -8.21
C ARG A 118 21.55 6.12 -6.98
N GLN A 119 21.79 5.60 -5.78
CA GLN A 119 21.78 6.43 -4.57
C GLN A 119 22.94 7.42 -4.54
N ALA A 120 24.13 7.02 -5.00
CA ALA A 120 25.30 7.89 -5.08
C ALA A 120 25.05 9.06 -6.04
N ALA A 121 24.41 8.81 -7.19
CA ALA A 121 24.08 9.83 -8.19
C ALA A 121 23.17 10.95 -7.65
N VAL A 122 22.39 10.69 -6.60
CA VAL A 122 21.52 11.68 -5.94
C VAL A 122 22.07 12.13 -4.58
N GLY A 123 23.32 11.79 -4.24
CA GLY A 123 23.95 12.14 -2.98
C GLY A 123 23.38 11.43 -1.74
N ALA A 124 22.57 10.38 -1.93
CA ALA A 124 21.94 9.63 -0.84
C ALA A 124 22.79 8.46 -0.32
N TYR A 125 23.90 8.15 -1.00
CA TYR A 125 24.87 7.15 -0.59
C TYR A 125 26.29 7.64 -0.86
N LYS A 126 27.19 7.39 0.09
CA LYS A 126 28.63 7.53 -0.13
C LYS A 126 29.34 6.34 0.49
N GLU A 127 30.15 5.65 -0.29
CA GLU A 127 30.98 4.55 0.21
C GLU A 127 31.87 5.03 1.37
N GLY A 128 31.97 4.22 2.42
CA GLY A 128 32.64 4.59 3.67
C GLY A 128 31.79 5.43 4.63
N LYS A 129 30.66 6.02 4.19
CA LYS A 129 29.70 6.72 5.07
C LYS A 129 28.33 6.05 5.15
N GLY A 130 27.98 5.23 4.15
CA GLY A 130 26.69 4.57 4.05
C GLY A 130 25.59 5.43 3.43
N ALA A 131 24.35 4.93 3.53
CA ALA A 131 23.18 5.61 3.02
C ALA A 131 22.64 6.63 4.03
N THR A 132 22.16 7.78 3.54
CA THR A 132 21.57 8.83 4.38
C THR A 132 20.18 8.46 4.90
N SER A 133 19.52 7.46 4.30
CA SER A 133 18.19 7.00 4.68
C SER A 133 17.99 5.52 4.36
N VAL A 134 17.28 4.83 5.27
CA VAL A 134 16.89 3.43 5.09
C VAL A 134 15.75 3.23 4.09
N THR A 135 15.08 4.29 3.62
CA THR A 135 13.89 4.18 2.74
C THR A 135 14.03 4.85 1.37
N GLN A 136 15.12 5.59 1.12
CA GLN A 136 15.21 6.49 -0.04
C GLN A 136 14.92 5.80 -1.39
N LEU A 137 15.44 4.59 -1.65
CA LEU A 137 15.17 3.88 -2.90
C LEU A 137 13.71 3.44 -2.99
N LEU A 138 13.12 3.01 -1.88
CA LEU A 138 11.76 2.47 -1.84
C LEU A 138 10.72 3.50 -2.30
N HIS A 139 10.95 4.79 -2.02
CA HIS A 139 10.15 5.89 -2.55
C HIS A 139 10.18 5.94 -4.09
N GLY A 140 11.36 5.81 -4.70
CA GLY A 140 11.52 5.82 -6.16
C GLY A 140 10.82 4.65 -6.86
N TYR A 141 10.62 3.53 -6.17
CA TYR A 141 9.91 2.35 -6.66
C TYR A 141 8.41 2.34 -6.36
N LYS A 142 7.83 3.48 -5.93
CA LYS A 142 6.39 3.64 -5.65
C LYS A 142 5.86 2.61 -4.63
N LEU A 143 6.68 2.26 -3.65
CA LEU A 143 6.23 1.48 -2.50
C LEU A 143 5.57 2.41 -1.48
N LYS A 144 4.51 1.93 -0.84
CA LYS A 144 3.84 2.68 0.22
C LYS A 144 4.64 2.50 1.51
N LEU A 145 5.09 3.62 2.06
CA LEU A 145 5.85 3.69 3.31
C LEU A 145 4.99 4.31 4.40
N SER A 146 5.06 3.77 5.61
CA SER A 146 4.43 4.33 6.81
C SER A 146 5.48 4.37 7.91
N GLY A 147 5.92 5.57 8.26
CA GLY A 147 6.89 5.81 9.31
C GLY A 147 6.23 5.93 10.67
N TYR A 148 6.88 5.41 11.70
CA TYR A 148 6.45 5.52 13.09
C TYR A 148 7.65 5.96 13.94
N THR A 149 7.45 7.00 14.76
CA THR A 149 8.42 7.43 15.77
C THR A 149 8.30 6.54 16.99
N VAL A 150 9.39 5.88 17.38
CA VAL A 150 9.38 4.84 18.44
C VAL A 150 8.90 5.38 19.78
N ASP A 151 9.30 6.59 20.16
CA ASP A 151 8.92 7.20 21.44
C ASP A 151 7.46 7.65 21.51
N GLU A 152 6.83 7.88 20.34
CA GLU A 152 5.41 8.26 20.24
C GLU A 152 4.49 7.03 20.22
N LEU A 153 5.06 5.82 20.09
CA LEU A 153 4.28 4.60 20.08
C LEU A 153 3.78 4.24 21.48
N LYS A 154 2.46 4.14 21.64
CA LYS A 154 1.84 3.56 22.83
C LYS A 154 2.36 2.14 23.13
N SER A 155 2.68 1.37 22.09
CA SER A 155 3.23 0.01 22.21
C SER A 155 3.92 -0.41 20.91
N LEU A 156 5.24 -0.60 20.98
CA LEU A 156 6.02 -1.14 19.86
C LEU A 156 5.52 -2.54 19.46
N GLU A 157 5.25 -3.41 20.44
CA GLU A 157 4.72 -4.77 20.24
C GLU A 157 3.45 -4.78 19.37
N ARG A 158 2.46 -3.95 19.73
CA ARG A 158 1.19 -3.88 18.99
C ARG A 158 1.38 -3.30 17.59
N THR A 159 2.23 -2.28 17.44
CA THR A 159 2.55 -1.71 16.12
C THR A 159 3.18 -2.75 15.21
N LEU A 160 4.23 -3.44 15.68
CA LEU A 160 4.89 -4.51 14.92
C LEU A 160 3.90 -5.60 14.52
N TRP A 161 3.11 -6.12 15.47
CA TRP A 161 2.12 -7.16 15.18
C TRP A 161 1.10 -6.71 14.12
N SER A 162 0.56 -5.49 14.25
CA SER A 162 -0.48 -4.97 13.36
C SER A 162 0.01 -4.78 11.91
N GLU A 163 1.30 -4.49 11.73
CA GLU A 163 1.90 -4.31 10.42
C GLU A 163 2.33 -5.66 9.83
N LEU A 164 2.91 -6.55 10.63
CA LEU A 164 3.34 -7.89 10.22
C LEU A 164 2.17 -8.80 9.84
N VAL A 165 1.05 -8.77 10.59
CA VAL A 165 -0.16 -9.56 10.25
C VAL A 165 -0.77 -9.15 8.90
N ARG A 166 -0.50 -7.92 8.45
CA ARG A 166 -0.90 -7.41 7.13
C ARG A 166 0.09 -7.75 6.03
N SER A 167 1.02 -8.67 6.28
CA SER A 167 2.08 -9.07 5.34
C SER A 167 2.95 -7.88 4.89
N LYS A 168 3.16 -6.89 5.77
CA LYS A 168 4.10 -5.80 5.51
C LYS A 168 5.49 -6.19 6.01
N VAL A 169 6.51 -5.54 5.46
CA VAL A 169 7.90 -5.66 5.92
C VAL A 169 8.30 -4.37 6.60
N ILE A 170 9.04 -4.46 7.69
CA ILE A 170 9.47 -3.28 8.43
C ILE A 170 10.98 -3.14 8.29
N ILE A 171 11.44 -1.96 7.89
CA ILE A 171 12.85 -1.59 7.85
C ILE A 171 13.12 -0.55 8.91
N THR A 172 14.26 -0.65 9.58
CA THR A 172 14.64 0.29 10.63
C THR A 172 16.16 0.37 10.74
N SER A 173 16.61 1.43 11.40
CA SER A 173 17.99 1.58 11.81
C SER A 173 18.15 1.13 13.26
N VAL A 174 19.29 0.54 13.58
CA VAL A 174 19.64 0.03 14.91
C VAL A 174 21.08 0.40 15.23
N ASN A 175 21.41 0.42 16.52
CA ASN A 175 22.78 0.38 16.98
C ASN A 175 23.25 -1.09 17.00
N SER A 176 24.17 -1.42 16.09
CA SER A 176 24.66 -2.79 15.88
C SER A 176 25.42 -3.34 17.08
N TYR A 177 26.17 -2.50 17.79
CA TYR A 177 26.90 -2.89 19.00
C TYR A 177 25.93 -3.34 20.09
N LEU A 178 24.91 -2.51 20.38
CA LEU A 178 23.90 -2.84 21.37
C LEU A 178 23.04 -4.03 20.93
N LEU A 179 22.76 -4.21 19.64
CA LEU A 179 21.99 -5.37 19.17
C LEU A 179 22.76 -6.69 19.33
N ASN A 180 24.09 -6.65 19.23
CA ASN A 180 24.93 -7.84 19.34
C ASN A 180 25.43 -8.10 20.78
N ASN A 181 25.42 -7.09 21.65
CA ASN A 181 25.89 -7.22 23.03
C ASN A 181 24.71 -7.35 24.01
N GLN A 182 24.36 -8.58 24.36
CA GLN A 182 23.22 -8.90 25.24
C GLN A 182 23.44 -8.61 26.74
N ASP A 183 24.51 -7.89 27.10
CA ASP A 183 24.72 -7.47 28.48
C ASP A 183 23.62 -6.48 28.91
N SER A 184 22.74 -6.94 29.81
CA SER A 184 21.62 -6.17 30.33
C SER A 184 22.03 -4.93 31.12
N ASN A 185 23.31 -4.82 31.53
CA ASN A 185 23.81 -3.66 32.25
C ASN A 185 24.16 -2.48 31.32
N PHE A 186 24.15 -2.68 30.01
CA PHE A 186 24.51 -1.67 29.02
C PHE A 186 23.26 -1.05 28.38
N GLU A 187 22.56 -0.19 29.13
CA GLU A 187 21.47 0.64 28.59
C GLU A 187 22.01 1.98 28.10
N ALA A 188 22.16 2.15 26.78
CA ALA A 188 22.44 3.46 26.22
C ALA A 188 21.15 4.30 26.21
N LYS A 189 21.15 5.43 26.94
CA LYS A 189 19.99 6.34 27.02
C LYS A 189 19.62 6.97 25.66
N ASN A 190 20.56 6.98 24.70
CA ASN A 190 20.38 7.45 23.33
C ASN A 190 21.27 6.63 22.37
N PRO A 191 20.82 5.44 21.93
CA PRO A 191 21.59 4.64 20.98
C PRO A 191 21.73 5.42 19.67
N ILE A 192 22.96 5.65 19.21
CA ILE A 192 23.20 6.21 17.88
C ILE A 192 23.06 5.05 16.90
N PRO A 193 22.04 5.03 16.02
CA PRO A 193 21.89 3.94 15.07
C PRO A 193 22.96 4.06 13.98
N ASP A 194 23.64 2.96 13.69
CA ASP A 194 24.75 2.85 12.74
C ASP A 194 24.50 1.77 11.68
N HIS A 195 23.43 0.99 11.81
CA HIS A 195 23.16 -0.16 10.96
C HIS A 195 21.69 -0.26 10.58
N ALA A 196 21.39 -0.95 9.48
CA ALA A 196 20.03 -1.14 8.97
C ALA A 196 19.67 -2.63 8.89
N ILE A 197 18.47 -2.96 9.34
CA ILE A 197 17.95 -4.33 9.37
C ILE A 197 16.50 -4.38 8.91
N LEU A 198 16.02 -5.59 8.62
CA LEU A 198 14.62 -5.87 8.34
C LEU A 198 13.98 -6.62 9.50
N ILE A 199 12.90 -6.10 10.06
CA ILE A 199 12.02 -6.85 10.94
C ILE A 199 11.07 -7.66 10.05
N THR A 200 11.15 -8.98 10.21
CA THR A 200 10.51 -9.96 9.33
C THR A 200 9.39 -10.74 10.00
N GLY A 201 9.40 -10.79 11.34
CA GLY A 201 8.35 -11.41 12.13
C GLY A 201 8.39 -11.04 13.61
N LEU A 202 7.35 -11.47 14.31
CA LEU A 202 7.19 -11.37 15.76
C LEU A 202 6.66 -12.72 16.25
N VAL A 203 7.37 -13.35 17.19
CA VAL A 203 6.99 -14.63 17.79
C VAL A 203 6.79 -14.46 19.28
N PHE A 204 5.83 -15.19 19.84
CA PHE A 204 5.56 -15.18 21.27
C PHE A 204 6.00 -16.51 21.88
N GLU A 205 6.93 -16.49 22.82
CA GLU A 205 7.32 -17.68 23.58
C GLU A 205 6.88 -17.49 25.03
N ARG A 206 5.89 -18.28 25.49
CA ARG A 206 5.32 -18.16 26.84
C ARG A 206 4.93 -16.71 27.19
N THR A 207 4.23 -16.04 26.26
CA THR A 207 3.82 -14.62 26.31
C THR A 207 4.92 -13.56 26.16
N LYS A 208 6.20 -13.95 26.13
CA LYS A 208 7.31 -13.03 25.88
C LYS A 208 7.47 -12.79 24.38
N PRO A 209 7.43 -11.53 23.91
CA PRO A 209 7.61 -11.20 22.50
C PRO A 209 9.08 -11.23 22.09
N TYR A 210 9.37 -11.87 20.96
CA TYR A 210 10.66 -11.90 20.29
C TYR A 210 10.52 -11.38 18.85
N VAL A 211 11.44 -10.52 18.45
CA VAL A 211 11.53 -9.99 17.09
C VAL A 211 12.36 -10.96 16.26
N LEU A 212 11.82 -11.33 15.11
CA LEU A 212 12.55 -12.04 14.05
C LEU A 212 13.01 -11.02 13.03
N TYR A 213 14.31 -10.95 12.77
CA TYR A 213 14.90 -9.96 11.87
C TYR A 213 15.93 -10.58 10.92
N CYS A 214 16.17 -9.88 9.82
CA CYS A 214 17.23 -10.20 8.87
C CYS A 214 18.25 -9.07 8.88
N ASP A 215 19.50 -9.45 9.02
CA ASP A 215 20.64 -8.54 9.12
C ASP A 215 21.59 -8.81 7.94
N PRO A 216 21.69 -7.92 6.94
CA PRO A 216 22.60 -8.12 5.82
C PRO A 216 24.08 -7.88 6.19
N GLY A 217 24.38 -7.24 7.33
CA GLY A 217 25.73 -6.91 7.76
C GLY A 217 26.48 -8.03 8.47
N VAL A 218 25.77 -9.07 8.91
CA VAL A 218 26.35 -10.18 9.66
C VAL A 218 26.25 -11.48 8.86
N GLU A 219 27.31 -12.28 8.90
CA GLU A 219 27.29 -13.62 8.30
C GLU A 219 26.25 -14.53 8.97
N GLY A 220 25.46 -15.24 8.16
CA GLY A 220 24.31 -15.99 8.68
C GLY A 220 23.26 -15.09 9.33
N GLY A 221 23.15 -13.83 8.87
CA GLY A 221 22.17 -12.84 9.32
C GLY A 221 20.72 -13.11 8.89
N ALA A 222 20.47 -14.21 8.16
CA ALA A 222 19.13 -14.67 7.84
C ALA A 222 18.41 -15.14 9.12
N LEU A 223 17.26 -14.55 9.42
CA LEU A 223 16.35 -14.99 10.49
C LEU A 223 16.97 -15.05 11.90
N LYS A 224 17.54 -13.93 12.36
CA LYS A 224 17.96 -13.77 13.75
C LYS A 224 16.74 -13.54 14.66
N LYS A 225 16.87 -13.93 15.93
CA LYS A 225 15.83 -13.80 16.97
C LYS A 225 16.37 -13.03 18.16
N VAL A 226 15.60 -12.08 18.67
CA VAL A 226 15.97 -11.24 19.82
C VAL A 226 14.74 -10.87 20.64
N SER A 227 14.88 -10.72 21.97
CA SER A 227 13.75 -10.30 22.80
C SER A 227 13.34 -8.87 22.44
N LEU A 228 12.04 -8.57 22.46
CA LEU A 228 11.55 -7.24 22.08
C LEU A 228 12.05 -6.14 23.03
N SER A 229 12.20 -6.45 24.32
CA SER A 229 12.71 -5.52 25.32
C SER A 229 14.14 -5.09 25.00
N PHE A 230 15.00 -6.07 24.70
CA PHE A 230 16.38 -5.81 24.33
C PHE A 230 16.48 -5.12 22.97
N PHE A 231 15.66 -5.56 22.00
CA PHE A 231 15.59 -4.93 20.68
C PHE A 231 15.27 -3.44 20.76
N LYS A 232 14.38 -3.05 21.67
CA LYS A 232 14.00 -1.65 21.89
C LYS A 232 15.21 -0.78 22.28
N ASN A 233 16.17 -1.33 23.04
CA ASN A 233 17.36 -0.60 23.49
C ASN A 233 18.36 -0.34 22.35
N ALA A 234 18.34 -1.18 21.31
CA ALA A 234 19.16 -0.99 20.12
C ALA A 234 18.44 -0.22 19.00
N LEU A 235 17.13 0.01 19.11
CA LEU A 235 16.31 0.56 18.05
C LEU A 235 16.58 2.06 17.86
N GLY A 236 16.68 2.51 16.61
CA GLY A 236 16.69 3.92 16.27
C GLY A 236 15.33 4.59 16.52
N SER A 237 15.26 5.90 16.31
CA SER A 237 14.04 6.69 16.61
C SER A 237 12.84 6.39 15.70
N LYS A 238 13.04 5.71 14.56
CA LYS A 238 12.00 5.45 13.56
C LYS A 238 12.02 4.03 13.03
N ILE A 239 10.81 3.49 12.81
CA ILE A 239 10.58 2.28 12.03
C ILE A 239 9.74 2.62 10.81
N PHE A 240 9.97 1.94 9.68
CA PHE A 240 9.24 2.16 8.45
C PHE A 240 8.60 0.86 7.98
N SER A 241 7.27 0.85 7.97
CA SER A 241 6.50 -0.24 7.38
C SER A 241 6.37 -0.03 5.88
N VAL A 242 6.66 -1.08 5.12
CA VAL A 242 6.69 -1.10 3.67
C VAL A 242 5.64 -2.06 3.13
N SER A 243 4.82 -1.55 2.23
CA SER A 243 3.80 -2.33 1.53
C SER A 243 3.80 -2.03 0.03
N LYS A 244 3.47 -3.03 -0.79
CA LYS A 244 3.17 -2.78 -2.21
C LYS A 244 2.02 -1.78 -2.27
N GLN A 245 2.19 -0.69 -3.01
CA GLN A 245 1.08 0.19 -3.32
C GLN A 245 0.07 -0.65 -4.12
N ARG A 246 -1.00 -1.12 -3.46
CA ARG A 246 -2.14 -1.64 -4.19
C ARG A 246 -2.60 -0.47 -5.04
N LYS A 247 -2.40 -0.53 -6.36
CA LYS A 247 -3.36 0.13 -7.25
C LYS A 247 -4.68 -0.46 -6.80
N ILE A 248 -5.50 0.31 -6.11
CA ILE A 248 -6.91 -0.05 -6.00
C ILE A 248 -7.34 0.12 -7.45
N PRO A 249 -7.60 -0.95 -8.23
CA PRO A 249 -8.46 -0.74 -9.37
C PRO A 249 -9.76 -0.28 -8.74
N ILE A 250 -9.98 1.03 -8.70
CA ILE A 250 -11.34 1.54 -8.62
C ILE A 250 -11.89 1.21 -10.01
N GLU A 251 -12.11 -0.08 -10.28
CA GLU A 251 -13.19 -0.49 -11.14
C GLU A 251 -14.42 -0.13 -10.33
N LEU A 252 -14.82 1.15 -10.44
CA LEU A 252 -16.19 1.53 -10.15
C LEU A 252 -17.05 0.45 -10.80
N PRO A 253 -17.97 -0.20 -10.06
CA PRO A 253 -18.86 -1.17 -10.67
C PRO A 253 -19.42 -0.53 -11.93
N THR A 254 -19.27 -1.23 -13.05
CA THR A 254 -19.60 -0.79 -14.41
C THR A 254 -21.02 -0.26 -14.56
N PHE A 255 -21.87 -0.46 -13.55
CA PHE A 255 -23.15 0.18 -13.38
C PHE A 255 -23.08 1.73 -13.47
N PHE A 256 -22.14 2.38 -12.77
CA PHE A 256 -22.03 3.86 -12.80
C PHE A 256 -21.35 4.40 -14.07
N SER A 257 -20.37 3.68 -14.61
CA SER A 257 -19.70 4.09 -15.85
C SER A 257 -20.63 3.96 -17.07
N SER A 258 -21.50 2.94 -17.10
CA SER A 258 -22.50 2.79 -18.17
C SER A 258 -23.56 3.89 -18.14
N TRP A 259 -23.90 4.42 -16.96
CA TRP A 259 -24.89 5.48 -16.80
C TRP A 259 -24.33 6.87 -17.17
N LEU A 260 -23.07 7.14 -16.82
CA LEU A 260 -22.38 8.39 -17.21
C LEU A 260 -22.01 8.41 -18.71
N LEU A 261 -21.55 7.29 -19.29
CA LEU A 261 -21.18 7.23 -20.71
C LEU A 261 -22.40 7.25 -21.66
N LYS A 262 -23.61 6.92 -21.18
CA LYS A 262 -24.84 7.03 -21.98
C LYS A 262 -25.32 8.48 -22.17
N ARG A 263 -24.71 9.47 -21.49
CA ARG A 263 -25.01 10.89 -21.69
C ARG A 263 -24.01 11.65 -22.56
N GLU A 264 -22.82 11.10 -22.81
CA GLU A 264 -21.80 11.79 -23.63
C GLU A 264 -21.66 11.26 -25.07
N HIS A 265 -22.26 10.12 -25.42
CA HIS A 265 -22.27 9.62 -26.81
C HIS A 265 -23.32 10.30 -27.71
N LYS A 266 -23.34 11.64 -27.72
CA LYS A 266 -23.88 12.42 -28.85
C LYS A 266 -22.91 13.49 -29.38
N SER A 267 -21.68 13.55 -28.88
CA SER A 267 -20.65 14.43 -29.45
C SER A 267 -19.25 13.90 -29.15
N ALA A 268 -18.66 13.17 -30.10
CA ALA A 268 -17.25 13.28 -30.49
C ALA A 268 -16.84 12.09 -31.36
N ASN A 269 -16.48 12.44 -32.60
CA ASN A 269 -15.80 11.61 -33.57
C ASN A 269 -14.36 11.25 -33.11
N SER A 270 -13.96 10.02 -33.46
CA SER A 270 -12.62 9.58 -33.90
C SER A 270 -11.35 10.02 -33.16
N SER A 271 -10.61 9.05 -32.61
CA SER A 271 -9.24 8.72 -33.03
C SER A 271 -8.69 7.51 -32.27
N SER A 272 -8.90 6.33 -32.83
CA SER A 272 -8.22 5.10 -32.42
C SER A 272 -6.80 5.08 -33.01
N GLN A 273 -5.77 5.31 -32.18
CA GLN A 273 -4.41 4.93 -32.53
C GLN A 273 -4.30 3.40 -32.47
N SER A 274 -4.45 2.75 -33.64
CA SER A 274 -4.10 1.35 -33.82
C SER A 274 -2.57 1.21 -33.78
N SER A 275 -2.03 0.67 -32.70
CA SER A 275 -0.63 0.22 -32.69
C SER A 275 -0.46 -0.89 -33.72
N ALA A 276 0.38 -0.63 -34.74
CA ALA A 276 0.70 -1.61 -35.77
C ALA A 276 1.25 -2.89 -35.12
N LYS A 277 0.67 -4.04 -35.48
CA LYS A 277 1.12 -5.37 -35.02
C LYS A 277 1.88 -6.02 -36.17
N ALA A 278 3.12 -6.45 -35.90
CA ALA A 278 3.90 -7.27 -36.81
C ALA A 278 3.64 -8.76 -36.55
N ILE A 279 3.91 -9.61 -37.53
CA ILE A 279 3.86 -11.06 -37.39
C ILE A 279 5.29 -11.57 -37.27
N GLY A 280 5.64 -12.10 -36.10
CA GLY A 280 6.91 -12.80 -35.89
C GLY A 280 6.76 -14.28 -36.18
N THR A 281 7.78 -14.88 -36.80
CA THR A 281 7.83 -16.33 -37.07
C THR A 281 8.82 -16.98 -36.12
N CYS A 282 8.46 -18.10 -35.49
CA CYS A 282 9.39 -18.86 -34.67
C CYS A 282 10.33 -19.71 -35.55
N ASN A 283 11.64 -19.50 -35.44
CA ASN A 283 12.64 -20.23 -36.24
C ASN A 283 12.66 -21.74 -36.00
N GLN A 284 12.16 -22.22 -34.85
CA GLN A 284 12.23 -23.63 -34.50
C GLN A 284 10.98 -24.44 -34.87
N CYS A 285 9.82 -23.80 -35.02
CA CYS A 285 8.58 -24.51 -35.36
C CYS A 285 7.72 -23.83 -36.44
N ALA A 286 8.26 -22.79 -37.07
CA ALA A 286 7.62 -21.99 -38.13
C ALA A 286 6.25 -21.39 -37.76
N GLN A 287 5.91 -21.31 -36.46
CA GLN A 287 4.64 -20.74 -36.05
C GLN A 287 4.68 -19.20 -36.06
N ASN A 288 3.69 -18.61 -36.72
CA ASN A 288 3.45 -17.17 -36.74
C ASN A 288 2.71 -16.70 -35.48
N PHE A 289 3.14 -15.61 -34.85
CA PHE A 289 2.43 -14.98 -33.74
C PHE A 289 2.62 -13.46 -33.74
N LYS A 290 1.64 -12.74 -33.19
CA LYS A 290 1.62 -11.27 -33.22
C LYS A 290 2.61 -10.70 -32.21
N ILE A 291 3.47 -9.80 -32.65
CA ILE A 291 4.40 -9.02 -31.84
C ILE A 291 4.20 -7.52 -32.10
N PRO A 292 4.55 -6.63 -31.16
CA PRO A 292 4.59 -5.19 -31.45
C PRO A 292 5.55 -4.90 -32.61
N ALA A 293 5.20 -3.95 -33.48
CA ALA A 293 5.97 -3.65 -34.68
C ALA A 293 7.30 -2.92 -34.42
N THR A 294 7.50 -2.34 -33.24
CA THR A 294 8.68 -1.54 -32.90
C THR A 294 9.30 -1.98 -31.57
N GLY A 295 10.63 -1.86 -31.50
CA GLY A 295 11.42 -2.13 -30.29
C GLY A 295 12.09 -3.50 -30.27
N ASN A 296 12.99 -3.68 -29.30
CA ASN A 296 13.74 -4.91 -29.09
C ASN A 296 12.99 -5.79 -28.07
N ILE A 297 12.42 -6.90 -28.53
CA ILE A 297 11.46 -7.71 -27.77
C ILE A 297 11.94 -9.15 -27.72
N ILE A 298 12.05 -9.70 -26.51
CA ILE A 298 12.23 -11.14 -26.29
C ILE A 298 10.86 -11.75 -26.09
N ALA A 299 10.39 -12.51 -27.08
CA ALA A 299 9.11 -13.21 -27.02
C ALA A 299 9.33 -14.72 -26.92
N ARG A 300 8.42 -15.41 -26.22
CA ARG A 300 8.44 -16.87 -26.09
C ARG A 300 7.40 -17.46 -27.03
N CYS A 301 7.82 -18.39 -27.90
CA CYS A 301 6.90 -19.05 -28.82
C CYS A 301 5.81 -19.81 -28.03
N PRO A 302 4.51 -19.60 -28.34
CA PRO A 302 3.42 -20.25 -27.60
C PRO A 302 3.35 -21.77 -27.83
N LYS A 303 3.90 -22.30 -28.93
CA LYS A 303 3.89 -23.74 -29.22
C LYS A 303 5.10 -24.49 -28.65
N CYS A 304 6.33 -23.99 -28.83
CA CYS A 304 7.54 -24.72 -28.41
C CYS A 304 8.25 -24.13 -27.19
N GLY A 305 7.84 -22.96 -26.68
CA GLY A 305 8.41 -22.36 -25.47
C GLY A 305 9.82 -21.75 -25.64
N VAL A 306 10.39 -21.79 -26.84
CA VAL A 306 11.69 -21.21 -27.17
C VAL A 306 11.60 -19.68 -27.16
N LYS A 307 12.61 -19.03 -26.58
CA LYS A 307 12.72 -17.56 -26.59
C LYS A 307 13.40 -17.12 -27.89
N SER A 308 12.81 -16.15 -28.57
CA SER A 308 13.39 -15.52 -29.76
C SER A 308 13.42 -14.01 -29.56
N GLN A 309 14.49 -13.38 -30.04
CA GLN A 309 14.66 -11.94 -29.99
C GLN A 309 14.22 -11.32 -31.32
N PHE A 310 13.41 -10.27 -31.24
CA PHE A 310 12.92 -9.52 -32.37
C PHE A 310 13.38 -8.07 -32.25
N VAL A 311 13.92 -7.50 -33.33
CA VAL A 311 14.27 -6.08 -33.42
C VAL A 311 13.42 -5.51 -34.55
N ASP A 312 12.55 -4.56 -34.21
CA ASP A 312 11.65 -3.87 -35.15
C ASP A 312 10.84 -4.83 -36.04
N GLY A 313 10.29 -5.87 -35.40
CA GLY A 313 9.42 -6.85 -36.04
C GLY A 313 10.13 -7.96 -36.81
N GLN A 314 11.46 -7.92 -36.96
CA GLN A 314 12.25 -8.97 -37.62
C GLN A 314 12.94 -9.87 -36.59
N SER A 315 12.97 -11.19 -36.85
CA SER A 315 13.68 -12.12 -35.96
C SER A 315 15.19 -11.92 -36.14
N VAL A 316 15.91 -11.72 -35.04
CA VAL A 316 17.37 -11.76 -35.07
C VAL A 316 17.77 -13.22 -34.87
N GLN A 317 18.42 -13.82 -35.87
CA GLN A 317 19.01 -15.15 -35.71
C GLN A 317 20.15 -15.04 -34.69
N ASN A 318 20.05 -15.83 -33.62
CA ASN A 318 21.21 -16.25 -32.82
C ASN A 318 21.72 -17.57 -33.38
#